data_AF-A0A5E5QLZ6-F1
#
_entry.id   AF-A0A5E5QLZ6-F1
#
_cell.length_a   1.000
_cell.length_b   1.000
_cell.length_c   1.000
_cell.angle_alpha   90.00
_cell.angle_beta   90.00
_cell.angle_gamma   90.00
#
_symmetry.space_group_name_H-M   'P 1'
#
loop_
_entity.id
_entity.type
_entity.pdbx_description
1 polymer ?
#
loop_
_entity_poly.entity_id
_entity_poly.type
_entity_poly.pdbx_seq_one_letter_code
_entity_poly.pdbx_strand_id
1 'polypeptide(L)'
;MSNQLMPQNRERTIDALARDNNIIKSLFPYKKHISFLVVSLAIQKIKINAHKNGLVVVTKNEIQSLAVGQDRKNGINNLIKSIRKDLELNNFFNLYEPNSGLKDIRQSLIHRTALTKDLFEDLTITFNSDLFDTFQAKKNYTIQSLEQLRNCNENQATAIYVLTQPYAKPNSPNLKLSITNIRRYLRISDDAYMVPRSLTMRVKKICQMVSDRTDINLGVEPIKKNGETGVAIGYSFRSEFKDKQSKKIIDAQIIKEKPISMRQQLSDWGVGKKQIDTWIANLDTKTINDAIKQTLSRSKHKGNRSNSGGYIYSILGDG
;
A
#
# COMPACT_ATOMS: atom_id res chain seq x y z
N MET A 1 2.64 33.17 25.04
CA MET A 1 3.58 32.97 23.92
C MET A 1 4.37 31.69 24.14
N SER A 2 4.05 30.64 23.39
CA SER A 2 4.99 29.67 22.85
C SER A 2 4.32 29.08 21.61
N ASN A 3 4.80 29.51 20.44
CA ASN A 3 4.36 29.04 19.14
C ASN A 3 4.78 27.57 18.96
N GLN A 4 3.80 26.67 18.87
CA GLN A 4 3.93 25.42 18.12
C GLN A 4 2.73 25.27 17.18
N LEU A 5 2.80 26.01 16.07
CA LEU A 5 2.13 25.72 14.81
C LEU A 5 3.16 24.92 13.97
N MET A 6 2.94 23.75 13.35
CA MET A 6 1.78 22.91 13.08
C MET A 6 2.25 21.48 12.74
N PRO A 7 1.41 20.45 12.95
CA PRO A 7 1.17 19.47 11.90
C PRO A 7 -0.33 19.26 11.73
N GLN A 8 -1.04 20.27 11.23
CA GLN A 8 -2.49 20.20 11.09
C GLN A 8 -2.90 20.11 9.62
N ASN A 9 -3.35 18.89 9.32
CA ASN A 9 -4.49 18.57 8.49
C ASN A 9 -4.28 18.22 7.01
N ARG A 10 -4.30 16.89 6.83
CA ARG A 10 -5.19 16.15 5.92
C ARG A 10 -4.78 16.07 4.45
N GLU A 11 -3.89 15.12 4.19
CA GLU A 11 -4.14 14.15 3.12
C GLU A 11 -4.33 12.75 3.73
N ARG A 12 -5.61 12.43 3.93
CA ARG A 12 -6.29 11.13 3.98
C ARG A 12 -5.60 9.94 4.67
N THR A 13 -6.15 9.62 5.83
CA THR A 13 -5.90 8.50 6.75
C THR A 13 -6.09 7.08 6.18
N ILE A 14 -6.07 6.88 4.86
CA ILE A 14 -6.22 5.56 4.22
C ILE A 14 -5.06 5.27 3.23
N ASP A 15 -4.46 6.28 2.60
CA ASP A 15 -3.42 6.04 1.57
C ASP A 15 -1.98 6.01 2.09
N ALA A 16 -1.72 6.49 3.32
CA ALA A 16 -0.37 6.58 3.86
C ALA A 16 0.05 5.32 4.66
N LEU A 17 1.06 4.60 4.16
CA LEU A 17 1.72 3.46 4.79
C LEU A 17 2.92 3.93 5.60
N ALA A 18 2.90 3.77 6.92
CA ALA A 18 4.06 4.04 7.75
C ALA A 18 4.87 2.74 7.94
N ARG A 19 5.99 2.60 7.22
CA ARG A 19 6.84 1.39 7.19
C ARG A 19 8.16 1.62 7.92
N ASP A 20 8.59 0.63 8.70
CA ASP A 20 9.93 0.65 9.33
C ASP A 20 11.03 0.70 8.26
N ASN A 21 12.10 1.45 8.52
CA ASN A 21 13.19 1.63 7.56
C ASN A 21 13.99 0.35 7.30
N ASN A 22 14.07 -0.57 8.27
CA ASN A 22 14.61 -1.90 8.06
C ASN A 22 13.71 -2.67 7.10
N ILE A 23 12.38 -2.50 7.20
CA ILE A 23 11.45 -3.15 6.27
C ILE A 23 11.63 -2.65 4.83
N ILE A 24 11.91 -1.36 4.67
CA ILE A 24 12.18 -0.74 3.37
C ILE A 24 13.46 -1.31 2.72
N LYS A 25 14.51 -1.52 3.52
CA LYS A 25 15.81 -2.02 3.07
C LYS A 25 15.85 -3.54 2.91
N SER A 26 14.97 -4.23 3.60
CA SER A 26 14.85 -5.68 3.51
C SER A 26 14.19 -6.05 2.20
N LEU A 27 14.96 -6.74 1.38
CA LEU A 27 14.61 -7.19 0.04
C LEU A 27 13.46 -8.20 0.05
N PHE A 28 12.21 -7.75 0.24
CA PHE A 28 11.06 -8.63 0.12
C PHE A 28 10.97 -9.16 -1.31
N PRO A 29 11.12 -10.47 -1.54
CA PRO A 29 10.93 -11.04 -2.85
C PRO A 29 9.44 -11.07 -3.18
N TYR A 30 9.09 -10.65 -4.38
CA TYR A 30 7.75 -10.81 -4.94
C TYR A 30 7.88 -10.91 -6.45
N LYS A 31 7.18 -11.85 -7.07
CA LYS A 31 7.16 -11.94 -8.54
C LYS A 31 6.15 -10.95 -9.09
N LYS A 32 5.05 -10.72 -8.38
CA LYS A 32 3.96 -9.85 -8.82
C LYS A 32 3.90 -8.57 -8.00
N HIS A 33 3.84 -7.44 -8.68
CA HIS A 33 3.71 -6.13 -8.05
C HIS A 33 2.51 -6.05 -7.10
N ILE A 34 1.36 -6.58 -7.50
CA ILE A 34 0.17 -6.61 -6.65
C ILE A 34 0.36 -7.41 -5.35
N SER A 35 1.17 -8.48 -5.34
CA SER A 35 1.50 -9.21 -4.12
C SER A 35 2.21 -8.32 -3.10
N PHE A 36 3.12 -7.46 -3.58
CA PHE A 36 3.78 -6.47 -2.74
C PHE A 36 2.81 -5.42 -2.19
N LEU A 37 1.87 -4.93 -3.02
CA LEU A 37 0.84 -3.99 -2.56
C LEU A 37 -0.05 -4.61 -1.48
N VAL A 38 -0.45 -5.88 -1.66
CA VAL A 38 -1.27 -6.62 -0.69
C VAL A 38 -0.55 -6.83 0.64
N VAL A 39 0.74 -7.19 0.61
CA VAL A 39 1.55 -7.29 1.83
C VAL A 39 1.72 -5.93 2.50
N SER A 40 1.94 -4.87 1.71
CA SER A 40 2.07 -3.51 2.22
C SER A 40 0.79 -3.05 2.94
N LEU A 41 -0.38 -3.29 2.33
CA LEU A 41 -1.68 -3.06 2.96
C LEU A 41 -1.86 -3.89 4.24
N ALA A 42 -1.46 -5.16 4.21
CA ALA A 42 -1.61 -6.03 5.37
C ALA A 42 -0.70 -5.60 6.56
N ILE A 43 0.52 -5.13 6.28
CA ILE A 43 1.40 -4.53 7.29
C ILE A 43 0.78 -3.24 7.86
N GLN A 44 0.16 -2.41 7.02
CA GLN A 44 -0.57 -1.22 7.47
C GLN A 44 -1.69 -1.59 8.44
N LYS A 45 -2.45 -2.64 8.14
CA LYS A 45 -3.50 -3.17 9.01
C LYS A 45 -2.95 -3.63 10.36
N ILE A 46 -1.78 -4.27 10.39
CA ILE A 46 -1.10 -4.58 11.66
C ILE A 46 -0.83 -3.31 12.44
N LYS A 47 -0.24 -2.30 11.79
CA LYS A 47 0.15 -1.05 12.44
C LYS A 47 -1.02 -0.29 13.05
N ILE A 48 -2.20 -0.32 12.44
CA ILE A 48 -3.42 0.31 12.97
C ILE A 48 -4.22 -0.63 13.90
N ASN A 49 -3.63 -1.75 14.33
CA ASN A 49 -4.28 -2.77 15.17
C ASN A 49 -5.55 -3.39 14.55
N ALA A 50 -5.68 -3.39 13.21
CA ALA A 50 -6.75 -4.05 12.47
C ALA A 50 -6.38 -5.53 12.17
N HIS A 51 -6.02 -6.27 13.21
CA HIS A 51 -5.60 -7.67 13.13
C HIS A 51 -5.92 -8.43 14.42
N LYS A 52 -5.85 -9.77 14.39
CA LYS A 52 -5.95 -10.61 15.58
C LYS A 52 -4.74 -11.54 15.65
N ASN A 53 -3.82 -11.30 16.58
CA ASN A 53 -2.57 -12.10 16.73
C ASN A 53 -1.81 -12.26 15.40
N GLY A 54 -1.56 -11.15 14.69
CA GLY A 54 -0.94 -11.14 13.35
C GLY A 54 -1.80 -11.61 12.18
N LEU A 55 -3.00 -12.14 12.43
CA LEU A 55 -3.94 -12.51 11.38
C LEU A 55 -4.63 -11.26 10.84
N VAL A 56 -4.40 -11.00 9.56
CA VAL A 56 -4.97 -9.91 8.79
C VAL A 56 -5.84 -10.48 7.67
N VAL A 57 -7.05 -9.94 7.53
CA VAL A 57 -7.92 -10.23 6.38
C VAL A 57 -7.76 -9.13 5.35
N VAL A 58 -7.48 -9.50 4.10
CA VAL A 58 -7.45 -8.61 2.94
C VAL A 58 -8.59 -9.03 2.03
N THR A 59 -9.57 -8.14 1.92
CA THR A 59 -10.83 -8.43 1.23
C THR A 59 -10.67 -8.39 -0.29
N LYS A 60 -11.58 -9.04 -1.01
CA LYS A 60 -11.72 -8.93 -2.47
C LYS A 60 -11.73 -7.49 -2.96
N ASN A 61 -12.49 -6.61 -2.29
CA ASN A 61 -12.62 -5.20 -2.67
C ASN A 61 -11.30 -4.44 -2.53
N GLU A 62 -10.53 -4.73 -1.48
CA GLU A 62 -9.20 -4.16 -1.28
C GLU A 62 -8.20 -4.66 -2.32
N ILE A 63 -8.26 -5.92 -2.71
CA ILE A 63 -7.40 -6.45 -3.78
C ILE A 63 -7.80 -5.84 -5.14
N GLN A 64 -9.10 -5.69 -5.39
CA GLN A 64 -9.63 -5.09 -6.61
C GLN A 64 -9.22 -3.62 -6.76
N SER A 65 -9.18 -2.85 -5.67
CA SER A 65 -8.75 -1.44 -5.70
C SER A 65 -7.25 -1.28 -5.97
N LEU A 66 -6.45 -2.29 -5.66
CA LEU A 66 -5.01 -2.36 -5.93
C LEU A 66 -4.69 -2.89 -7.34
N ALA A 67 -5.59 -3.67 -7.94
CA ALA A 67 -5.37 -4.29 -9.24
C ALA A 67 -5.23 -3.26 -10.37
N VAL A 68 -4.22 -3.46 -11.23
CA VAL A 68 -3.92 -2.61 -12.39
C VAL A 68 -3.69 -3.45 -13.65
N GLY A 69 -4.02 -2.87 -14.81
CA GLY A 69 -3.75 -3.49 -16.12
C GLY A 69 -4.18 -4.96 -16.22
N GLN A 70 -3.20 -5.86 -16.34
CA GLN A 70 -3.40 -7.29 -16.54
C GLN A 70 -4.02 -8.00 -15.32
N ASP A 71 -3.86 -7.46 -14.11
CA ASP A 71 -4.44 -8.06 -12.90
C ASP A 71 -5.98 -8.10 -12.98
N ARG A 72 -6.58 -7.03 -13.52
CA ARG A 72 -8.04 -6.90 -13.66
C ARG A 72 -8.65 -7.90 -14.65
N LYS A 73 -7.86 -8.37 -15.63
CA LYS A 73 -8.34 -9.31 -16.65
C LYS A 73 -8.47 -10.74 -16.16
N ASN A 74 -7.73 -11.12 -15.11
CA ASN A 74 -7.66 -12.51 -14.64
C ASN A 74 -8.89 -12.94 -13.81
N GLY A 75 -9.76 -12.00 -13.43
CA GLY A 75 -10.84 -12.23 -12.48
C GLY A 75 -10.35 -12.30 -11.03
N ILE A 76 -11.11 -11.71 -10.10
CA ILE A 76 -10.66 -11.49 -8.71
C ILE A 76 -10.28 -12.78 -7.97
N ASN A 77 -11.02 -13.87 -8.18
CA ASN A 77 -10.74 -15.15 -7.50
C ASN A 77 -9.40 -15.76 -7.96
N ASN A 78 -9.10 -15.71 -9.25
CA ASN A 78 -7.82 -16.21 -9.78
C ASN A 78 -6.67 -15.30 -9.36
N LEU A 79 -6.91 -13.99 -9.31
CA LEU A 79 -5.94 -13.03 -8.82
C LEU A 79 -5.57 -13.30 -7.37
N ILE A 80 -6.55 -13.54 -6.49
CA ILE A 80 -6.34 -13.92 -5.08
C ILE A 80 -5.51 -15.21 -4.97
N LYS A 81 -5.90 -16.27 -5.70
CA LYS A 81 -5.15 -17.53 -5.71
C LYS A 81 -3.72 -17.32 -6.19
N SER A 82 -3.51 -16.46 -7.17
CA SER A 82 -2.19 -16.16 -7.68
C SER A 82 -1.34 -15.32 -6.72
N ILE A 83 -1.93 -14.35 -6.02
CA ILE A 83 -1.25 -13.57 -4.99
C ILE A 83 -0.81 -14.52 -3.89
N ARG A 84 -1.73 -15.36 -3.40
CA ARG A 84 -1.44 -16.35 -2.37
C ARG A 84 -0.25 -17.25 -2.73
N LYS A 85 -0.24 -17.82 -3.93
CA LYS A 85 0.89 -18.64 -4.41
C LYS A 85 2.21 -17.87 -4.45
N ASP A 86 2.19 -16.60 -4.87
CA ASP A 86 3.38 -15.76 -4.89
C ASP A 86 3.90 -15.46 -3.48
N LEU A 87 2.99 -15.24 -2.52
CA LEU A 87 3.32 -15.04 -1.12
C LEU A 87 3.90 -16.30 -0.49
N GLU A 88 3.33 -17.47 -0.74
CA GLU A 88 3.83 -18.76 -0.24
C GLU A 88 5.24 -19.08 -0.77
N LEU A 89 5.53 -18.70 -2.03
CA LEU A 89 6.85 -18.94 -2.66
C LEU A 89 7.94 -17.95 -2.23
N ASN A 90 7.58 -16.69 -1.95
CA ASN A 90 8.56 -15.62 -1.72
C ASN A 90 8.50 -15.07 -0.27
N ASN A 91 8.17 -15.95 0.67
CA ASN A 91 7.82 -15.63 2.03
C ASN A 91 9.00 -15.36 2.98
N PHE A 92 10.01 -14.64 2.54
CA PHE A 92 11.18 -14.38 3.37
C PHE A 92 11.62 -12.93 3.27
N PHE A 93 12.20 -12.45 4.35
CA PHE A 93 12.71 -11.11 4.49
C PHE A 93 14.16 -11.21 4.96
N ASN A 94 15.05 -10.51 4.27
CA ASN A 94 16.43 -10.42 4.72
C ASN A 94 16.52 -9.22 5.66
N LEU A 95 16.62 -9.48 6.96
CA LEU A 95 16.88 -8.42 7.93
C LEU A 95 18.26 -7.83 7.66
N TYR A 96 18.31 -6.51 7.50
CA TYR A 96 19.57 -5.81 7.40
C TYR A 96 20.11 -5.54 8.81
N GLU A 97 21.04 -6.36 9.26
CA GLU A 97 21.85 -6.08 10.45
C GLU A 97 23.23 -5.56 10.04
N PRO A 98 23.49 -4.25 10.15
CA PRO A 98 24.85 -3.76 10.01
C PRO A 98 25.68 -4.25 11.20
N ASN A 99 26.88 -4.78 10.91
CA ASN A 99 27.94 -5.12 11.88
C ASN A 99 27.71 -6.35 12.77
N SER A 100 26.71 -7.22 12.52
CA SER A 100 26.55 -8.46 13.31
C SER A 100 27.51 -9.59 12.91
N GLY A 101 28.27 -9.43 11.83
CA GLY A 101 29.13 -10.50 11.28
C GLY A 101 28.33 -11.66 10.64
N LEU A 102 27.01 -11.65 10.75
CA LEU A 102 26.10 -12.63 10.17
C LEU A 102 25.74 -12.23 8.74
N LYS A 103 25.88 -13.17 7.80
CA LYS A 103 25.36 -13.01 6.43
C LYS A 103 23.95 -13.59 6.36
N ASP A 104 23.04 -12.84 5.72
CA ASP A 104 21.74 -13.32 5.24
C ASP A 104 20.80 -13.95 6.28
N ILE A 105 20.51 -13.22 7.38
CA ILE A 105 19.40 -13.59 8.28
C ILE A 105 18.08 -13.53 7.49
N ARG A 106 17.59 -14.70 7.07
CA ARG A 106 16.30 -14.87 6.41
C ARG A 106 15.24 -15.18 7.46
N GLN A 107 14.33 -14.26 7.67
CA GLN A 107 13.17 -14.51 8.52
C GLN A 107 11.92 -14.62 7.66
N SER A 108 11.08 -15.61 7.94
CA SER A 108 9.81 -15.73 7.24
C SER A 108 8.87 -14.60 7.68
N LEU A 109 8.33 -13.86 6.70
CA LEU A 109 7.46 -12.72 6.95
C LEU A 109 6.06 -13.18 7.39
N ILE A 110 5.52 -14.13 6.64
CA ILE A 110 4.18 -14.67 6.75
C ILE A 110 4.32 -16.05 7.38
N HIS A 111 3.64 -16.32 8.49
CA HIS A 111 3.58 -17.67 9.03
C HIS A 111 2.69 -18.56 8.15
N ARG A 112 1.53 -18.03 7.73
CA ARG A 112 0.54 -18.78 6.95
C ARG A 112 -0.33 -17.86 6.11
N THR A 113 -0.77 -18.37 4.95
CA THR A 113 -1.89 -17.79 4.20
C THR A 113 -3.07 -18.75 4.15
N ALA A 114 -4.28 -18.22 4.04
CA ALA A 114 -5.51 -19.00 3.89
C ALA A 114 -6.56 -18.19 3.12
N LEU A 115 -7.66 -18.84 2.75
CA LEU A 115 -8.87 -18.17 2.30
C LEU A 115 -9.94 -18.33 3.37
N THR A 116 -10.81 -17.33 3.54
CA THR A 116 -12.00 -17.47 4.37
C THR A 116 -12.91 -18.55 3.79
N LYS A 117 -13.66 -19.25 4.66
CA LYS A 117 -14.61 -20.30 4.26
C LYS A 117 -15.97 -19.75 3.80
N ASP A 118 -16.16 -18.43 3.88
CA ASP A 118 -17.38 -17.78 3.43
C ASP A 118 -17.41 -17.66 1.89
N LEU A 119 -18.57 -17.25 1.36
CA LEU A 119 -18.77 -17.02 -0.08
C LEU A 119 -17.79 -15.98 -0.66
N PHE A 120 -17.14 -15.20 0.19
CA PHE A 120 -16.21 -14.16 -0.22
C PHE A 120 -14.78 -14.68 -0.44
N GLU A 121 -14.37 -15.84 0.10
CA GLU A 121 -13.01 -16.40 -0.12
C GLU A 121 -11.89 -15.33 -0.01
N ASP A 122 -11.98 -14.46 0.99
CA ASP A 122 -11.03 -13.37 1.22
C ASP A 122 -9.65 -13.92 1.62
N LEU A 123 -8.60 -13.19 1.26
CA LEU A 123 -7.23 -13.60 1.57
C LEU A 123 -6.93 -13.30 3.03
N THR A 124 -6.57 -14.35 3.78
CA THR A 124 -6.05 -14.22 5.14
C THR A 124 -4.54 -14.38 5.13
N ILE A 125 -3.83 -13.44 5.75
CA ILE A 125 -2.37 -13.43 5.92
C ILE A 125 -2.08 -13.40 7.42
N THR A 126 -1.38 -14.42 7.92
CA THR A 126 -0.91 -14.45 9.30
C THR A 126 0.58 -14.16 9.29
N PHE A 127 0.99 -13.05 9.88
CA PHE A 127 2.42 -12.67 9.99
C PHE A 127 3.09 -13.38 11.17
N ASN A 128 4.42 -13.54 11.09
CA ASN A 128 5.21 -14.00 12.22
C ASN A 128 5.18 -12.94 13.35
N SER A 129 4.87 -13.37 14.58
CA SER A 129 4.76 -12.50 15.76
C SER A 129 6.04 -11.75 16.08
N ASP A 130 7.19 -12.38 15.81
CA ASP A 130 8.52 -11.81 16.07
C ASP A 130 8.77 -10.52 15.28
N LEU A 131 7.99 -10.27 14.22
CA LEU A 131 8.11 -9.10 13.37
C LEU A 131 7.15 -7.97 13.75
N PHE A 132 6.26 -8.17 14.73
CA PHE A 132 5.24 -7.17 15.08
C PHE A 132 5.86 -5.90 15.63
N ASP A 133 6.91 -6.01 16.44
CA ASP A 133 7.64 -4.84 16.96
C ASP A 133 8.23 -4.01 15.81
N THR A 134 8.66 -4.68 14.73
CA THR A 134 9.15 -4.01 13.53
C THR A 134 7.99 -3.35 12.76
N PHE A 135 6.83 -3.99 12.63
CA PHE A 135 5.66 -3.38 11.97
C PHE A 135 5.05 -2.21 12.76
N GLN A 136 5.06 -2.31 14.09
CA GLN A 136 4.50 -1.32 15.02
C GLN A 136 5.50 -0.26 15.46
N ALA A 137 6.71 -0.25 14.88
CA ALA A 137 7.76 0.69 15.21
C ALA A 137 7.24 2.14 15.21
N LYS A 138 7.33 2.77 16.39
CA LYS A 138 6.92 4.17 16.65
C LYS A 138 8.01 5.18 16.27
N LYS A 139 9.23 4.72 16.04
CA LYS A 139 10.40 5.50 15.64
C LYS A 139 11.03 4.83 14.41
N ASN A 140 11.83 5.56 13.63
CA ASN A 140 12.55 5.03 12.46
C ASN A 140 11.65 4.45 11.35
N TYR A 141 10.54 5.13 11.05
CA TYR A 141 9.64 4.76 9.95
C TYR A 141 9.60 5.83 8.87
N THR A 142 9.28 5.42 7.64
CA THR A 142 8.95 6.31 6.53
C THR A 142 7.47 6.19 6.18
N ILE A 143 6.85 7.31 5.85
CA ILE A 143 5.49 7.36 5.33
C ILE A 143 5.56 7.33 3.80
N GLN A 144 5.00 6.28 3.21
CA GLN A 144 4.91 6.06 1.77
C GLN A 144 3.45 5.88 1.38
N SER A 145 3.01 6.43 0.26
CA SER A 145 1.62 6.26 -0.16
C SER A 145 1.43 4.94 -0.91
N LEU A 146 0.39 4.17 -0.54
CA LEU A 146 -0.01 2.94 -1.23
C LEU A 146 -0.42 3.25 -2.67
N GLU A 147 -1.01 4.42 -2.92
CA GLU A 147 -1.30 4.90 -4.27
C GLU A 147 -0.01 5.09 -5.09
N GLN A 148 1.02 5.71 -4.50
CA GLN A 148 2.29 5.93 -5.20
C GLN A 148 3.04 4.63 -5.48
N LEU A 149 2.99 3.68 -4.54
CA LEU A 149 3.46 2.32 -4.78
C LEU A 149 2.69 1.66 -5.92
N ARG A 150 1.35 1.78 -5.93
CA ARG A 150 0.51 1.26 -7.02
C ARG A 150 0.91 1.87 -8.38
N ASN A 151 1.19 3.17 -8.42
CA ASN A 151 1.57 3.89 -9.64
C ASN A 151 2.92 3.45 -10.21
N CYS A 152 3.83 2.89 -9.39
CA CYS A 152 5.10 2.36 -9.89
C CYS A 152 4.86 1.25 -10.94
N ASN A 153 3.87 0.39 -10.70
CA ASN A 153 3.37 -0.67 -11.60
C ASN A 153 4.44 -1.69 -12.08
N GLU A 154 5.63 -1.67 -11.50
CA GLU A 154 6.74 -2.57 -11.84
C GLU A 154 7.62 -2.81 -10.61
N ASN A 155 8.10 -4.04 -10.40
CA ASN A 155 8.86 -4.41 -9.21
C ASN A 155 10.14 -3.58 -9.04
N GLN A 156 10.86 -3.34 -10.13
CA GLN A 156 12.10 -2.55 -10.11
C GLN A 156 11.86 -1.07 -9.82
N ALA A 157 10.81 -0.48 -10.41
CA ALA A 157 10.43 0.90 -10.11
C ALA A 157 9.98 1.06 -8.65
N THR A 158 9.19 0.10 -8.17
CA THR A 158 8.75 0.05 -6.76
C THR A 158 9.93 -0.05 -5.81
N ALA A 159 10.92 -0.92 -6.10
CA ALA A 159 12.12 -1.06 -5.28
C ALA A 159 12.90 0.25 -5.18
N ILE A 160 13.12 0.94 -6.32
CA ILE A 160 13.80 2.23 -6.33
C ILE A 160 13.00 3.28 -5.57
N TYR A 161 11.70 3.44 -5.86
CA TYR A 161 10.84 4.38 -5.15
C TYR A 161 10.88 4.16 -3.64
N VAL A 162 10.73 2.91 -3.20
CA VAL A 162 10.71 2.54 -1.78
C VAL A 162 12.01 2.95 -1.09
N LEU A 163 13.15 2.79 -1.75
CA LEU A 163 14.47 3.14 -1.22
C LEU A 163 14.73 4.64 -1.23
N THR A 164 14.30 5.36 -2.26
CA THR A 164 14.69 6.77 -2.49
C THR A 164 13.71 7.77 -1.90
N GLN A 165 12.41 7.46 -1.82
CA GLN A 165 11.40 8.36 -1.27
C GLN A 165 11.68 8.83 0.17
N PRO A 166 12.24 8.02 1.10
CA PRO A 166 12.64 8.50 2.43
C PRO A 166 13.59 9.71 2.41
N TYR A 167 14.38 9.84 1.33
CA TYR A 167 15.37 10.89 1.09
C TYR A 167 14.80 12.10 0.33
N ALA A 168 13.52 12.08 -0.04
CA ALA A 168 12.86 13.18 -0.73
C ALA A 168 12.52 14.35 0.22
N LYS A 169 13.51 14.93 0.92
CA LYS A 169 13.26 16.00 1.90
C LYS A 169 14.27 17.14 1.71
N PRO A 170 13.91 18.38 2.08
CA PRO A 170 14.85 19.48 2.08
C PRO A 170 16.13 19.10 2.85
N ASN A 171 17.29 19.34 2.24
CA ASN A 171 18.62 19.06 2.81
C ASN A 171 18.89 17.58 3.15
N SER A 172 18.13 16.62 2.59
CA SER A 172 18.46 15.21 2.75
C SER A 172 19.70 14.84 1.92
N PRO A 173 20.64 14.03 2.46
CA PRO A 173 21.77 13.57 1.67
C PRO A 173 21.32 12.64 0.54
N ASN A 174 22.07 12.64 -0.56
CA ASN A 174 21.86 11.66 -1.63
C ASN A 174 22.00 10.23 -1.09
N LEU A 175 21.07 9.34 -1.48
CA LEU A 175 21.21 7.92 -1.19
C LEU A 175 22.31 7.34 -2.08
N LYS A 176 23.37 6.80 -1.46
CA LYS A 176 24.47 6.14 -2.17
C LYS A 176 24.34 4.63 -2.05
N LEU A 177 24.32 3.92 -3.18
CA LEU A 177 24.24 2.46 -3.24
C LEU A 177 25.36 1.89 -4.11
N SER A 178 26.02 0.83 -3.66
CA SER A 178 27.01 0.10 -4.47
C SER A 178 26.34 -0.63 -5.63
N ILE A 179 27.11 -0.99 -6.66
CA ILE A 179 26.61 -1.82 -7.77
C ILE A 179 26.02 -3.13 -7.24
N THR A 180 26.70 -3.81 -6.31
CA THR A 180 26.23 -5.06 -5.71
C THR A 180 24.85 -4.89 -5.06
N ASN A 181 24.67 -3.81 -4.28
CA ASN A 181 23.39 -3.53 -3.65
C ASN A 181 22.31 -3.22 -4.69
N ILE A 182 22.60 -2.41 -5.70
CA ILE A 182 21.64 -2.10 -6.77
C ILE A 182 21.21 -3.35 -7.53
N ARG A 183 22.16 -4.22 -7.91
CA ARG A 183 21.83 -5.48 -8.59
C ARG A 183 20.94 -6.35 -7.71
N ARG A 184 21.25 -6.44 -6.41
CA ARG A 184 20.45 -7.17 -5.42
C ARG A 184 19.03 -6.60 -5.29
N TYR A 185 18.88 -5.28 -5.14
CA TYR A 185 17.58 -4.59 -5.05
C TYR A 185 16.74 -4.75 -6.32
N LEU A 186 17.37 -4.62 -7.48
CA LEU A 186 16.68 -4.73 -8.77
C LEU A 186 16.50 -6.18 -9.25
N ARG A 187 17.06 -7.16 -8.52
CA ARG A 187 17.14 -8.57 -8.91
C ARG A 187 17.64 -8.76 -10.34
N ILE A 188 18.72 -8.06 -10.64
CA ILE A 188 19.43 -8.21 -11.91
C ILE A 188 20.31 -9.45 -11.78
N SER A 189 20.14 -10.40 -12.70
CA SER A 189 20.96 -11.62 -12.74
C SER A 189 22.44 -11.27 -12.91
N ASP A 190 23.34 -12.09 -12.38
CA ASP A 190 24.78 -11.77 -12.35
C ASP A 190 25.40 -11.67 -13.74
N ASP A 191 24.80 -12.25 -14.77
CA ASP A 191 25.19 -12.18 -16.18
C ASP A 191 24.57 -11.01 -16.96
N ALA A 192 23.57 -10.33 -16.40
CA ALA A 192 22.92 -9.20 -17.08
C ALA A 192 23.70 -7.89 -16.93
N TYR A 193 23.66 -7.05 -17.97
CA TYR A 193 24.25 -5.71 -17.98
C TYR A 193 25.74 -5.69 -17.59
N MET A 194 26.52 -6.65 -18.09
CA MET A 194 27.96 -6.77 -17.82
C MET A 194 28.78 -5.55 -18.24
N VAL A 195 28.31 -4.81 -19.24
CA VAL A 195 28.87 -3.51 -19.60
C VAL A 195 28.33 -2.44 -18.64
N PRO A 196 29.15 -1.74 -17.83
CA PRO A 196 28.68 -0.80 -16.80
C PRO A 196 27.76 0.32 -17.32
N ARG A 197 27.96 0.76 -18.58
CA ARG A 197 27.11 1.74 -19.24
C ARG A 197 25.67 1.24 -19.41
N SER A 198 25.48 -0.05 -19.71
CA SER A 198 24.17 -0.65 -19.92
C SER A 198 23.36 -0.69 -18.61
N LEU A 199 24.00 -1.04 -17.49
CA LEU A 199 23.39 -0.99 -16.16
C LEU A 199 22.98 0.44 -15.80
N THR A 200 23.87 1.40 -16.07
CA THR A 200 23.61 2.82 -15.80
C THR A 200 22.41 3.35 -16.59
N MET A 201 22.29 2.99 -17.87
CA MET A 201 21.11 3.35 -18.68
C MET A 201 19.83 2.70 -18.14
N ARG A 202 19.90 1.44 -17.70
CA ARG A 202 18.76 0.76 -17.08
C ARG A 202 18.31 1.46 -15.80
N VAL A 203 19.24 1.79 -14.90
CA VAL A 203 18.94 2.51 -13.65
C VAL A 203 18.34 3.89 -13.95
N LYS A 204 18.92 4.66 -14.89
CA LYS A 204 18.37 5.95 -15.33
C LYS A 204 16.93 5.81 -15.84
N LYS A 205 16.64 4.80 -16.66
CA LYS A 205 15.29 4.53 -17.17
C LYS A 205 14.31 4.24 -16.03
N ILE A 206 14.72 3.45 -15.03
CA ILE A 206 13.89 3.17 -13.85
C ILE A 206 13.64 4.47 -13.06
N CYS A 207 14.65 5.31 -12.84
CA CYS A 207 14.48 6.60 -12.16
C CYS A 207 13.54 7.55 -12.91
N GLN A 208 13.63 7.58 -14.25
CA GLN A 208 12.68 8.34 -15.06
C GLN A 208 11.26 7.82 -14.87
N MET A 209 11.04 6.51 -14.90
CA MET A 209 9.72 5.93 -14.68
C MET A 209 9.15 6.25 -13.30
N VAL A 210 9.97 6.22 -12.25
CA VAL A 210 9.58 6.65 -10.91
C VAL A 210 9.21 8.13 -10.92
N SER A 211 10.04 8.97 -11.54
CA SER A 211 9.79 10.40 -11.68
C SER A 211 8.51 10.69 -12.44
N ASP A 212 8.18 9.95 -13.50
CA ASP A 212 6.99 10.22 -14.29
C ASP A 212 5.69 9.83 -13.56
N ARG A 213 5.75 8.78 -12.73
CA ARG A 213 4.55 8.11 -12.18
C ARG A 213 4.27 8.42 -10.71
N THR A 214 5.24 8.98 -9.98
CA THR A 214 5.13 9.16 -8.53
C THR A 214 5.18 10.63 -8.09
N ASP A 215 5.12 10.84 -6.78
CA ASP A 215 5.17 12.13 -6.10
C ASP A 215 6.59 12.72 -5.97
N ILE A 216 7.62 11.99 -6.40
CA ILE A 216 9.02 12.44 -6.34
C ILE A 216 9.63 12.64 -7.72
N ASN A 217 10.57 13.57 -7.83
CA ASN A 217 11.55 13.65 -8.90
C ASN A 217 12.82 12.90 -8.45
N LEU A 218 13.38 12.08 -9.33
CA LEU A 218 14.53 11.24 -9.03
C LEU A 218 15.65 11.39 -10.05
N GLY A 219 16.74 12.00 -9.63
CA GLY A 219 18.01 12.04 -10.35
C GLY A 219 18.92 10.88 -9.94
N VAL A 220 19.76 10.41 -10.86
CA VAL A 220 20.78 9.40 -10.56
C VAL A 220 22.07 9.62 -11.33
N GLU A 221 23.18 9.53 -10.60
CA GLU A 221 24.53 9.68 -11.14
C GLU A 221 25.42 8.49 -10.72
N PRO A 222 26.24 7.95 -11.63
CA PRO A 222 27.20 6.91 -11.28
C PRO A 222 28.32 7.47 -10.40
N ILE A 223 28.63 6.77 -9.32
CA ILE A 223 29.80 7.03 -8.47
C ILE A 223 30.98 6.31 -9.11
N LYS A 224 32.01 7.03 -9.53
CA LYS A 224 33.21 6.45 -10.15
C LYS A 224 34.33 6.27 -9.13
N LYS A 225 35.16 5.24 -9.31
CA LYS A 225 36.27 4.90 -8.40
C LYS A 225 37.30 6.04 -8.25
N ASN A 226 37.52 6.85 -9.28
CA ASN A 226 38.51 7.94 -9.29
C ASN A 226 37.85 9.32 -9.51
N GLY A 227 36.66 9.56 -8.95
CA GLY A 227 35.95 10.84 -9.08
C GLY A 227 35.28 10.99 -10.44
N GLU A 228 35.97 11.54 -11.45
CA GLU A 228 35.38 11.89 -12.75
C GLU A 228 35.66 10.87 -13.86
N THR A 229 36.71 10.07 -13.76
CA THR A 229 37.08 9.04 -14.74
C THR A 229 37.12 7.66 -14.10
N GLY A 230 36.77 6.61 -14.86
CA GLY A 230 36.85 5.22 -14.40
C GLY A 230 35.52 4.49 -14.22
N VAL A 231 35.63 3.23 -13.77
CA VAL A 231 34.52 2.28 -13.62
C VAL A 231 33.57 2.75 -12.52
N ALA A 232 32.26 2.66 -12.78
CA ALA A 232 31.24 2.92 -11.77
C ALA A 232 31.36 1.87 -10.64
N ILE A 233 31.35 2.32 -9.39
CA ILE A 233 31.35 1.46 -8.19
C ILE A 233 30.00 1.52 -7.45
N GLY A 234 29.15 2.47 -7.82
CA GLY A 234 27.83 2.66 -7.26
C GLY A 234 27.05 3.76 -7.95
N TYR A 235 25.94 4.15 -7.33
CA TYR A 235 25.02 5.17 -7.80
C TYR A 235 24.64 6.10 -6.64
N SER A 236 24.59 7.39 -6.94
CA SER A 236 24.10 8.45 -6.05
C SER A 236 22.73 8.89 -6.55
N PHE A 237 21.71 8.74 -5.72
CA PHE A 237 20.33 9.10 -6.02
C PHE A 237 19.97 10.40 -5.32
N ARG A 238 19.50 11.38 -6.09
CA ARG A 238 18.93 12.63 -5.58
C ARG A 238 17.42 12.54 -5.70
N SER A 239 16.71 12.60 -4.58
CA SER A 239 15.26 12.51 -4.54
C SER A 239 14.69 13.81 -4.00
N GLU A 240 13.64 14.32 -4.63
CA GLU A 240 12.95 15.53 -4.20
C GLU A 240 11.44 15.32 -4.37
N PHE A 241 10.63 15.78 -3.42
CA PHE A 241 9.20 15.83 -3.68
C PHE A 241 8.95 16.78 -4.83
N LYS A 242 8.08 16.39 -5.77
CA LYS A 242 7.58 17.32 -6.76
C LYS A 242 6.93 18.47 -6.03
N ASP A 243 7.24 19.69 -6.44
CA ASP A 243 6.45 20.84 -6.04
C ASP A 243 5.01 20.51 -6.40
N LYS A 244 4.18 20.30 -5.38
CA LYS A 244 2.76 20.42 -5.59
C LYS A 244 2.62 21.83 -6.11
N GLN A 245 2.24 21.99 -7.38
CA GLN A 245 1.42 23.15 -7.70
C GLN A 245 0.35 23.09 -6.64
N SER A 246 0.41 24.03 -5.71
CA SER A 246 -0.65 24.26 -4.77
C SER A 246 -1.84 24.49 -5.68
N LYS A 247 -2.64 23.44 -5.91
CA LYS A 247 -4.05 23.65 -6.14
C LYS A 247 -4.40 24.55 -4.98
N LYS A 248 -4.64 25.83 -5.27
CA LYS A 248 -5.21 26.76 -4.30
C LYS A 248 -6.21 25.92 -3.53
N ILE A 249 -6.12 25.95 -2.21
CA ILE A 249 -7.23 25.53 -1.38
C ILE A 249 -8.33 26.56 -1.71
N ILE A 250 -9.00 26.34 -2.85
CA ILE A 250 -10.39 26.62 -2.99
C ILE A 250 -10.95 25.72 -1.91
N ASP A 251 -11.51 26.32 -0.86
CA ASP A 251 -12.26 25.62 0.19
C ASP A 251 -12.87 24.39 -0.43
N ALA A 252 -12.45 23.22 0.06
CA ALA A 252 -12.73 21.95 -0.57
C ALA A 252 -14.19 21.95 -1.05
N GLN A 253 -14.40 22.17 -2.35
CA GLN A 253 -15.52 21.55 -2.99
C GLN A 253 -15.21 20.09 -2.80
N ILE A 254 -15.83 19.54 -1.76
CA ILE A 254 -16.07 18.12 -1.57
C ILE A 254 -16.20 17.61 -2.99
N ILE A 255 -15.20 16.86 -3.45
CA ILE A 255 -15.41 15.99 -4.60
C ILE A 255 -16.54 15.14 -4.09
N LYS A 256 -17.76 15.51 -4.46
CA LYS A 256 -18.93 14.68 -4.27
C LYS A 256 -18.56 13.48 -5.11
N GLU A 257 -18.01 12.46 -4.45
CA GLU A 257 -18.16 11.09 -4.92
C GLU A 257 -19.59 11.04 -5.47
N LYS A 258 -19.73 10.63 -6.74
CA LYS A 258 -21.05 10.49 -7.33
C LYS A 258 -21.93 9.84 -6.26
N PRO A 259 -23.05 10.47 -5.87
CA PRO A 259 -23.81 10.00 -4.73
C PRO A 259 -24.04 8.51 -4.92
N ILE A 260 -23.55 7.73 -3.96
CA ILE A 260 -23.72 6.28 -3.95
C ILE A 260 -25.21 6.05 -4.08
N SER A 261 -25.61 5.30 -5.11
CA SER A 261 -27.04 5.07 -5.35
C SER A 261 -27.64 4.40 -4.11
N MET A 262 -28.90 4.69 -3.81
CA MET A 262 -29.63 4.08 -2.70
C MET A 262 -29.46 2.55 -2.69
N ARG A 263 -29.59 1.91 -3.86
CA ARG A 263 -29.36 0.47 -4.03
C ARG A 263 -27.96 0.03 -3.63
N GLN A 264 -26.94 0.78 -4.05
CA GLN A 264 -25.55 0.46 -3.71
C GLN A 264 -25.31 0.62 -2.20
N GLN A 265 -25.80 1.72 -1.60
CA GLN A 265 -25.66 1.98 -0.16
C GLN A 265 -26.31 0.88 0.70
N LEU A 266 -27.50 0.41 0.31
CA LEU A 266 -28.22 -0.66 1.00
C LEU A 266 -27.55 -2.03 0.81
N SER A 267 -27.05 -2.29 -0.39
CA SER A 267 -26.29 -3.51 -0.70
C SER A 267 -24.99 -3.57 0.12
N ASP A 268 -24.28 -2.44 0.25
CA ASP A 268 -23.05 -2.34 1.04
C ASP A 268 -23.30 -2.57 2.55
N TRP A 269 -24.53 -2.36 3.01
CA TRP A 269 -24.96 -2.67 4.38
C TRP A 269 -25.46 -4.11 4.58
N GLY A 270 -25.46 -4.92 3.51
CA GLY A 270 -25.87 -6.31 3.55
C GLY A 270 -27.39 -6.52 3.42
N VAL A 271 -28.14 -5.54 2.91
CA VAL A 271 -29.56 -5.72 2.60
C VAL A 271 -29.71 -6.55 1.33
N GLY A 272 -30.54 -7.61 1.38
CA GLY A 272 -30.77 -8.49 0.25
C GLY A 272 -31.49 -7.79 -0.91
N LYS A 273 -31.14 -8.15 -2.15
CA LYS A 273 -31.72 -7.56 -3.38
C LYS A 273 -33.26 -7.55 -3.37
N LYS A 274 -33.89 -8.66 -2.96
CA LYS A 274 -35.36 -8.77 -2.87
C LYS A 274 -35.95 -7.70 -1.95
N GLN A 275 -35.36 -7.47 -0.79
CA GLN A 275 -35.83 -6.47 0.16
C GLN A 275 -35.65 -5.05 -0.39
N ILE A 276 -34.52 -4.77 -1.03
CA ILE A 276 -34.27 -3.48 -1.68
C ILE A 276 -35.33 -3.24 -2.77
N ASP A 277 -35.67 -4.26 -3.54
CA ASP A 277 -36.73 -4.20 -4.56
C ASP A 277 -38.11 -3.96 -3.92
N THR A 278 -38.43 -4.65 -2.81
CA THR A 278 -39.67 -4.42 -2.03
C THR A 278 -39.77 -2.98 -1.53
N TRP A 279 -38.73 -2.45 -0.88
CA TRP A 279 -38.73 -1.08 -0.40
C TRP A 279 -38.86 -0.06 -1.53
N ILE A 280 -38.17 -0.27 -2.65
CA ILE A 280 -38.27 0.64 -3.80
C ILE A 280 -39.67 0.59 -4.45
N ALA A 281 -40.36 -0.54 -4.36
CA ALA A 281 -41.72 -0.69 -4.88
C ALA A 281 -42.80 -0.11 -3.95
N ASN A 282 -42.60 -0.21 -2.63
CA ASN A 282 -43.65 0.08 -1.63
C ASN A 282 -43.43 1.40 -0.87
N LEU A 283 -42.19 1.88 -0.77
CA LEU A 283 -41.84 3.08 -0.02
C LEU A 283 -41.39 4.19 -0.97
N ASP A 284 -41.75 5.42 -0.63
CA ASP A 284 -41.27 6.56 -1.38
C ASP A 284 -39.76 6.76 -1.19
N THR A 285 -39.12 7.33 -2.21
CA THR A 285 -37.66 7.51 -2.24
C THR A 285 -37.15 8.41 -1.10
N LYS A 286 -37.99 9.33 -0.59
CA LYS A 286 -37.61 10.23 0.51
C LYS A 286 -37.56 9.46 1.83
N THR A 287 -38.53 8.61 2.11
CA THR A 287 -38.56 7.73 3.29
C THR A 287 -37.32 6.85 3.37
N ILE A 288 -36.93 6.20 2.27
CA ILE A 288 -35.72 5.37 2.25
C ILE A 288 -34.46 6.21 2.46
N ASN A 289 -34.37 7.39 1.84
CA ASN A 289 -33.22 8.29 2.02
C ASN A 289 -33.11 8.84 3.44
N ASP A 290 -34.23 9.13 4.11
CA ASP A 290 -34.22 9.61 5.48
C ASP A 290 -33.82 8.50 6.46
N ALA A 291 -34.25 7.26 6.23
CA ALA A 291 -33.76 6.08 6.97
C ALA A 291 -32.25 5.84 6.75
N ILE A 292 -31.74 6.06 5.54
CA ILE A 292 -30.29 6.01 5.26
C ILE A 292 -29.55 7.09 6.06
N LYS A 293 -30.03 8.34 6.05
CA LYS A 293 -29.41 9.42 6.85
C LYS A 293 -29.39 9.09 8.34
N GLN A 294 -30.50 8.59 8.87
CA GLN A 294 -30.62 8.19 10.27
C GLN A 294 -29.70 7.01 10.62
N THR A 295 -29.51 6.07 9.69
CA THR A 295 -28.57 4.95 9.85
C THR A 295 -27.10 5.41 9.83
N LEU A 296 -26.78 6.43 9.02
CA LEU A 296 -25.44 7.03 8.97
C LEU A 296 -25.12 7.89 10.19
N SER A 297 -26.11 8.59 10.75
CA SER A 297 -25.94 9.50 11.89
C SER A 297 -26.02 8.82 13.27
N ARG A 298 -26.32 7.52 13.33
CA ARG A 298 -26.49 6.81 14.60
C ARG A 298 -25.22 6.83 15.46
N SER A 299 -25.38 7.14 16.75
CA SER A 299 -24.27 7.09 17.71
C SER A 299 -23.87 5.64 18.00
N LYS A 300 -22.59 5.31 17.81
CA LYS A 300 -22.03 3.99 18.13
C LYS A 300 -21.76 3.87 19.63
N HIS A 301 -22.81 3.75 20.45
CA HIS A 301 -22.64 3.46 21.87
C HIS A 301 -22.32 1.96 22.10
N LYS A 302 -21.43 1.69 23.07
CA LYS A 302 -21.07 0.34 23.55
C LYS A 302 -22.34 -0.38 24.01
N GLY A 303 -22.90 -1.24 23.17
CA GLY A 303 -24.10 -2.03 23.48
C GLY A 303 -24.94 -2.39 22.25
N ASN A 304 -24.95 -1.53 21.22
CA ASN A 304 -25.71 -1.80 19.99
C ASN A 304 -24.96 -2.77 19.08
N ARG A 305 -25.40 -4.03 19.06
CA ARG A 305 -24.85 -5.12 18.22
C ARG A 305 -25.39 -5.13 16.79
N SER A 306 -26.31 -4.24 16.39
CA SER A 306 -26.88 -4.28 15.03
C SER A 306 -25.95 -3.64 13.98
N ASN A 307 -25.59 -4.43 12.98
CA ASN A 307 -24.93 -3.93 11.77
C ASN A 307 -25.85 -2.92 11.03
N SER A 308 -25.30 -2.13 10.12
CA SER A 308 -26.09 -1.08 9.46
C SER A 308 -27.29 -1.62 8.69
N GLY A 309 -27.19 -2.85 8.14
CA GLY A 309 -28.31 -3.57 7.55
C GLY A 309 -29.44 -3.82 8.56
N GLY A 310 -29.14 -4.49 9.68
CA GLY A 310 -30.13 -4.78 10.71
C GLY A 310 -30.74 -3.53 11.35
N TYR A 311 -30.00 -2.43 11.43
CA TYR A 311 -30.54 -1.16 11.92
C TYR A 311 -31.49 -0.50 10.91
N ILE A 312 -31.17 -0.50 9.61
CA ILE A 312 -32.12 0.05 8.64
C ILE A 312 -33.39 -0.80 8.52
N TYR A 313 -33.30 -2.13 8.72
CA TYR A 313 -34.49 -2.98 8.89
C TYR A 313 -35.36 -2.55 10.07
N SER A 314 -34.77 -2.09 11.19
CA SER A 314 -35.55 -1.59 12.32
C SER A 314 -36.29 -0.28 12.05
N ILE A 315 -35.90 0.46 11.00
CA ILE A 315 -36.53 1.72 10.58
C ILE A 315 -37.57 1.47 9.49
N LEU A 316 -37.19 0.70 8.46
CA LEU A 316 -38.01 0.47 7.26
C LEU A 316 -38.91 -0.76 7.36
N GLY A 317 -38.69 -1.64 8.33
CA GLY A 317 -39.41 -2.91 8.46
C GLY A 317 -39.25 -3.82 7.23
N ASP A 318 -40.21 -4.72 7.05
CA ASP A 318 -40.23 -5.66 5.92
C ASP A 318 -40.76 -5.04 4.60
N GLY A 319 -41.12 -3.75 4.61
CA GLY A 319 -41.48 -2.97 3.43
C GLY A 319 -42.96 -2.77 3.22
#